data_AF-A0A4R6XZW0-F1
#
_entry.id   AF-A0A4R6XZW0-F1
#
_cell.length_a   1.000
_cell.length_b   1.000
_cell.length_c   1.000
_cell.angle_alpha   90.00
_cell.angle_beta   90.00
_cell.angle_gamma   90.00
#
_symmetry.space_group_name_H-M   'P 1'
#
loop_
_entity.id
_entity.type
_entity.pdbx_description
1 polymer ?
#
loop_
_entity_poly.entity_id
_entity_poly.type
_entity_poly.pdbx_seq_one_letter_code
_entity_poly.pdbx_strand_id
1 'polypeptide(L)'
;MNLYSKPLANPVVAGEPKAEDLPFLVQRSSLKFKDINDSPDAKAKGRAAFGIAAESGIVVMVQPHNPAGGGLSYYELRDKFIAYGCQSAFFVDGSDSVFLNLQGKEVLEAAYPKNSTQTSAISFKSL
;
A
#
# COMPACT_ATOMS: atom_id res chain seq x y z
N MET A 1 -1.10 -24.78 -0.28
CA MET A 1 -1.30 -23.83 0.84
C MET A 1 0.10 -23.35 1.27
N ASN A 2 0.39 -22.04 1.26
CA ASN A 2 1.77 -21.55 1.49
C ASN A 2 2.12 -21.48 2.99
N LEU A 3 3.39 -21.69 3.34
CA LEU A 3 3.91 -21.75 4.72
C LEU A 3 3.84 -20.41 5.49
N TYR A 4 3.48 -19.30 4.83
CA TYR A 4 3.51 -17.94 5.37
C TYR A 4 2.13 -17.40 5.74
N SER A 5 1.05 -18.14 5.46
CA SER A 5 -0.32 -17.72 5.76
C SER A 5 -0.93 -18.67 6.78
N LYS A 6 -0.82 -18.32 8.07
CA LYS A 6 -1.63 -18.97 9.11
C LYS A 6 -3.10 -18.56 8.89
N PRO A 7 -4.04 -19.51 8.83
CA PRO A 7 -5.46 -19.20 8.93
C PRO A 7 -5.71 -18.37 10.20
N LEU A 8 -6.31 -17.20 10.06
CA LEU A 8 -6.76 -16.44 11.21
C LEU A 8 -7.98 -17.18 11.79
N ALA A 9 -7.85 -17.72 13.00
CA ALA A 9 -8.99 -18.26 13.72
C ALA A 9 -9.91 -17.10 14.11
N ASN A 10 -11.17 -17.12 13.65
CA ASN A 10 -12.19 -16.12 13.95
C ASN A 10 -11.74 -14.67 13.64
N PRO A 11 -11.47 -14.33 12.37
CA PRO A 11 -11.07 -12.97 12.05
C PRO A 11 -12.19 -12.01 12.46
N VAL A 12 -11.90 -11.08 13.38
CA VAL A 12 -12.83 -10.00 13.68
C VAL A 12 -12.77 -9.01 12.52
N VAL A 13 -13.76 -9.17 11.65
CA VAL A 13 -13.98 -8.37 10.45
C VAL A 13 -14.43 -6.97 10.84
N ALA A 14 -13.86 -5.95 10.21
CA ALA A 14 -14.19 -4.55 10.49
C ALA A 14 -14.64 -3.80 9.23
N GLY A 15 -15.71 -3.02 9.37
CA GLY A 15 -16.28 -2.15 8.32
C GLY A 15 -17.10 -2.91 7.29
N GLU A 16 -18.31 -2.43 7.00
CA GLU A 16 -19.11 -2.94 5.88
C GLU A 16 -18.59 -2.36 4.57
N PRO A 17 -18.24 -3.20 3.57
CA PRO A 17 -17.94 -2.70 2.22
C PRO A 17 -19.20 -2.04 1.64
N LYS A 18 -19.03 -1.13 0.68
CA LYS A 18 -20.19 -0.63 -0.05
C LYS A 18 -20.85 -1.78 -0.81
N ALA A 19 -22.16 -1.69 -1.04
CA ALA A 19 -22.89 -2.72 -1.76
C ALA A 19 -22.30 -3.00 -3.17
N GLU A 20 -21.79 -1.96 -3.83
CA GLU A 20 -21.11 -2.04 -5.13
C GLU A 20 -19.77 -2.80 -5.11
N ASP A 21 -19.06 -2.79 -3.98
CA ASP A 21 -17.75 -3.43 -3.81
C ASP A 21 -17.86 -4.91 -3.38
N LEU A 22 -19.01 -5.29 -2.85
CA LEU A 22 -19.26 -6.60 -2.22
C LEU A 22 -18.98 -7.80 -3.15
N PRO A 23 -19.31 -7.76 -4.46
CA PRO A 23 -18.98 -8.84 -5.39
C PRO A 23 -17.48 -9.00 -5.69
N PHE A 24 -16.68 -7.97 -5.43
CA PHE A 24 -15.25 -7.93 -5.76
C PHE A 24 -14.35 -8.13 -4.53
N LEU A 25 -14.95 -8.28 -3.35
CA LEU A 25 -14.23 -8.36 -2.09
C LEU A 25 -13.61 -9.76 -1.88
N VAL A 26 -12.31 -9.87 -2.12
CA VAL A 26 -11.56 -11.13 -1.88
C VAL A 26 -11.31 -11.37 -0.38
N GLN A 27 -11.07 -10.30 0.38
CA GLN A 27 -10.81 -10.38 1.83
C GLN A 27 -11.23 -9.09 2.53
N ARG A 28 -11.83 -9.21 3.73
CA ARG A 28 -12.19 -8.05 4.58
C ARG A 28 -11.01 -7.60 5.43
N SER A 29 -10.96 -6.29 5.68
CA SER A 29 -10.03 -5.70 6.64
C SER A 29 -10.30 -6.21 8.06
N SER A 30 -9.22 -6.45 8.81
CA SER A 30 -9.29 -6.82 10.23
C SER A 30 -9.41 -5.58 11.12
N LEU A 31 -9.81 -5.76 12.39
CA LEU A 31 -9.71 -4.69 13.40
C LEU A 31 -8.29 -4.10 13.50
N LYS A 32 -7.26 -4.96 13.46
CA LYS A 32 -5.86 -4.50 13.46
C LYS A 32 -5.57 -3.54 12.31
N PHE A 33 -6.10 -3.82 11.12
CA PHE A 33 -5.95 -2.91 9.99
C PHE A 33 -6.68 -1.58 10.24
N LYS A 34 -7.91 -1.64 10.77
CA LYS A 34 -8.67 -0.44 11.13
C LYS A 34 -7.92 0.43 12.14
N ASP A 35 -7.38 -0.18 13.20
CA ASP A 35 -6.61 0.52 14.23
C ASP A 35 -5.35 1.19 13.65
N ILE A 36 -4.66 0.52 12.71
CA ILE A 36 -3.51 1.09 12.00
C ILE A 36 -3.94 2.26 11.10
N ASN A 37 -5.09 2.16 10.43
CA ASN A 37 -5.57 3.23 9.56
C ASN A 37 -6.02 4.46 10.37
N ASP A 38 -6.61 4.23 11.52
CA ASP A 38 -7.21 5.28 12.36
C ASP A 38 -6.22 5.83 13.40
N SER A 39 -4.98 5.32 13.43
CA SER A 39 -3.97 5.78 14.37
C SER A 39 -3.57 7.24 14.10
N PRO A 40 -3.17 8.01 15.13
CA PRO A 40 -2.73 9.40 14.96
C PRO A 40 -1.56 9.55 13.97
N ASP A 41 -0.71 8.53 13.86
CA ASP A 41 0.45 8.49 12.97
C ASP A 41 0.18 7.79 11.64
N ALA A 42 -1.07 7.42 11.33
CA ALA A 42 -1.42 6.72 10.10
C ALA A 42 -0.94 7.49 8.86
N LYS A 43 -1.04 8.82 8.87
CA LYS A 43 -0.61 9.67 7.76
C LYS A 43 0.90 9.89 7.69
N ALA A 44 1.63 9.59 8.78
CA ALA A 44 3.07 9.72 8.86
C ALA A 44 3.82 8.49 8.33
N LYS A 45 3.14 7.35 8.14
CA LYS A 45 3.79 6.13 7.63
C LYS A 45 4.08 6.20 6.13
N GLY A 46 5.25 5.73 5.73
CA GLY A 46 5.55 5.49 4.33
C GLY A 46 4.65 4.38 3.80
N ARG A 47 4.27 4.49 2.52
CA ARG A 47 3.44 3.46 1.87
C ARG A 47 3.90 3.26 0.43
N ALA A 48 3.90 2.00 0.01
CA ALA A 48 4.00 1.64 -1.39
C ALA A 48 2.83 0.72 -1.74
N ALA A 49 2.25 0.93 -2.91
CA ALA A 49 1.13 0.14 -3.40
C ALA A 49 1.11 0.10 -4.93
N PHE A 50 0.56 -0.99 -5.44
CA PHE A 50 0.40 -1.24 -6.87
C PHE A 50 -1.08 -1.42 -7.19
N GLY A 51 -1.55 -0.77 -8.24
CA GLY A 51 -2.89 -0.89 -8.80
C GLY A 51 -2.83 -1.37 -10.24
N ILE A 52 -3.85 -2.09 -10.66
CA ILE A 52 -4.05 -2.53 -12.05
C ILE A 52 -5.26 -1.76 -12.60
N ALA A 53 -5.00 -0.83 -13.52
CA ALA A 53 -6.01 -0.10 -14.27
C ALA A 53 -6.18 -0.75 -15.65
N ALA A 54 -7.43 -0.98 -16.06
CA ALA A 54 -7.74 -1.74 -17.27
C ALA A 54 -7.14 -1.09 -18.54
N GLU A 55 -7.13 0.24 -18.61
CA GLU A 55 -6.69 1.00 -19.79
C GLU A 55 -5.30 1.62 -19.63
N SER A 56 -4.84 1.82 -18.39
CA SER A 56 -3.60 2.56 -18.10
C SER A 56 -2.46 1.68 -17.59
N GLY A 57 -2.68 0.37 -17.45
CA GLY A 57 -1.68 -0.58 -16.99
C GLY A 57 -1.47 -0.52 -15.47
N ILE A 58 -0.22 -0.51 -15.02
CA ILE A 58 0.13 -0.56 -13.60
C ILE A 58 0.26 0.84 -13.03
N VAL A 59 -0.52 1.16 -12.01
CA VAL A 59 -0.40 2.40 -11.22
C VAL A 59 0.45 2.11 -9.99
N VAL A 60 1.56 2.83 -9.82
CA VAL A 60 2.41 2.72 -8.63
C VAL A 60 2.24 3.97 -7.80
N MET A 61 1.84 3.81 -6.53
CA MET A 61 1.78 4.91 -5.57
C MET A 61 2.82 4.71 -4.49
N VAL A 62 3.62 5.75 -4.27
CA VAL A 62 4.69 5.75 -3.27
C VAL A 62 4.58 7.02 -2.43
N GLN A 63 4.58 6.84 -1.12
CA GLN A 63 4.56 7.90 -0.12
C GLN A 63 5.79 7.76 0.80
N PRO A 64 6.58 8.83 1.01
CA PRO A 64 7.67 8.83 1.97
C PRO A 64 7.19 8.59 3.40
N HIS A 65 8.09 8.12 4.25
CA HIS A 65 7.91 8.23 5.69
C HIS A 65 7.97 9.71 6.12
N ASN A 66 7.06 10.14 7.00
CA ASN A 66 6.91 11.53 7.46
C ASN A 66 6.86 12.56 6.31
N PRO A 67 5.88 12.48 5.39
CA PRO A 67 5.76 13.42 4.27
C PRO A 67 5.61 14.87 4.77
N ALA A 68 6.43 15.78 4.23
CA ALA A 68 6.50 17.19 4.66
C ALA A 68 5.19 17.98 4.49
N GLY A 69 4.25 17.51 3.65
CA GLY A 69 2.94 18.13 3.42
C GLY A 69 1.76 17.42 4.07
N GLY A 70 2.02 16.46 4.96
CA GLY A 70 1.01 15.51 5.43
C GLY A 70 0.79 14.38 4.42
N GLY A 71 0.40 13.21 4.93
CA GLY A 71 0.30 12.00 4.12
C GLY A 71 -1.11 11.44 3.97
N LEU A 72 -1.15 10.41 3.13
CA LEU A 72 -2.20 9.42 2.89
C LEU A 72 -2.60 8.67 4.16
N SER A 73 -3.85 8.34 4.42
CA SER A 73 -4.23 7.11 5.15
C SER A 73 -4.33 5.93 4.16
N TYR A 74 -4.57 4.71 4.65
CA TYR A 74 -4.81 3.58 3.72
C TYR A 74 -6.12 3.77 2.94
N TYR A 75 -7.16 4.31 3.57
CA TYR A 75 -8.42 4.61 2.89
C TYR A 75 -8.28 5.71 1.86
N GLU A 76 -7.58 6.79 2.16
CA GLU A 76 -7.37 7.86 1.17
C GLU A 76 -6.55 7.37 -0.03
N LEU A 77 -5.54 6.51 0.16
CA LEU A 77 -4.81 5.89 -0.95
C LEU A 77 -5.67 4.90 -1.75
N ARG A 78 -6.52 4.10 -1.09
CA ARG A 78 -7.53 3.27 -1.77
C ARG A 78 -8.40 4.14 -2.68
N ASP A 79 -8.90 5.25 -2.16
CA ASP A 79 -9.79 6.13 -2.92
C ASP A 79 -9.08 6.78 -4.11
N LYS A 80 -7.76 7.01 -4.02
CA LYS A 80 -6.94 7.38 -5.18
C LYS A 80 -6.91 6.26 -6.23
N PHE A 81 -6.65 5.00 -5.86
CA PHE A 81 -6.67 3.89 -6.83
C PHE A 81 -8.02 3.76 -7.53
N ILE A 82 -9.13 3.92 -6.79
CA ILE A 82 -10.49 3.94 -7.38
C ILE A 82 -10.61 5.10 -8.38
N ALA A 83 -10.16 6.30 -8.01
CA ALA A 83 -10.19 7.47 -8.90
C ALA A 83 -9.32 7.30 -10.16
N TYR A 84 -8.24 6.53 -10.10
CA TYR A 84 -7.42 6.14 -11.25
C TYR A 84 -8.01 4.99 -12.07
N GLY A 85 -9.21 4.50 -11.75
CA GLY A 85 -9.85 3.40 -12.48
C GLY A 85 -9.17 2.05 -12.27
N CYS A 86 -8.46 1.87 -11.14
CA CYS A 86 -7.87 0.58 -10.81
C CYS A 86 -8.96 -0.43 -10.42
N GLN A 87 -8.96 -1.59 -11.07
CA GLN A 87 -9.86 -2.71 -10.77
C GLN A 87 -9.37 -3.51 -9.55
N SER A 88 -8.07 -3.47 -9.28
CA SER A 88 -7.45 -4.16 -8.15
C SER A 88 -6.24 -3.37 -7.69
N ALA A 89 -5.99 -3.36 -6.39
CA ALA A 89 -4.79 -2.78 -5.82
C ALA A 89 -4.34 -3.55 -4.57
N PHE A 90 -3.03 -3.54 -4.31
CA PHE A 90 -2.46 -4.13 -3.11
C PHE A 90 -1.35 -3.25 -2.54
N PHE A 91 -1.31 -3.18 -1.22
CA PHE A 91 -0.22 -2.55 -0.48
C PHE A 91 0.93 -3.54 -0.31
N VAL A 92 2.17 -3.04 -0.39
CA VAL A 92 3.38 -3.80 -0.10
C VAL A 92 4.02 -3.30 1.19
N ASP A 93 5.25 -3.75 1.47
CA ASP A 93 6.00 -3.27 2.62
C ASP A 93 6.09 -1.73 2.65
N GLY A 94 6.03 -1.18 3.86
CA GLY A 94 5.74 0.22 4.11
C GLY A 94 6.64 0.84 5.17
N SER A 95 6.14 1.88 5.82
CA SER A 95 6.82 2.63 6.88
C SER A 95 8.18 3.15 6.43
N ASP A 96 9.25 2.77 7.13
CA ASP A 96 10.62 3.22 6.88
C ASP A 96 11.31 2.44 5.75
N SER A 97 10.67 1.40 5.19
CA SER A 97 11.19 0.61 4.06
C SER A 97 10.91 1.23 2.69
N VAL A 98 10.13 2.31 2.62
CA VAL A 98 9.64 2.83 1.34
C VAL A 98 10.68 3.69 0.64
N PHE A 99 10.96 3.36 -0.61
CA PHE A 99 11.90 4.06 -1.48
C PHE A 99 11.42 3.94 -2.94
N LEU A 100 11.97 4.77 -3.81
CA LEU A 100 11.67 4.73 -5.24
C LEU A 100 12.93 5.05 -6.04
N ASN A 101 13.32 4.14 -6.92
CA ASN A 101 14.33 4.37 -7.93
C ASN A 101 13.68 4.42 -9.31
N LEU A 102 13.92 5.52 -10.04
CA LEU A 102 13.47 5.69 -11.41
C LEU A 102 14.70 5.91 -12.29
N GLN A 103 14.88 5.03 -13.28
CA GLN A 103 15.97 5.12 -14.27
C GLN A 103 17.37 5.17 -13.63
N GLY A 104 17.59 4.43 -12.55
CA GLY A 104 18.86 4.41 -11.82
C GLY A 104 19.04 5.59 -10.85
N LYS A 105 18.11 6.54 -10.80
CA LYS A 105 18.11 7.66 -9.87
C LYS A 105 17.19 7.37 -8.70
N GLU A 106 17.71 7.54 -7.48
CA GLU A 106 16.90 7.55 -6.27
C GLU A 106 16.04 8.82 -6.23
N VAL A 107 14.72 8.63 -6.25
CA VAL A 107 13.70 9.69 -6.22
C VAL A 107 13.11 9.83 -4.82
N LEU A 108 13.08 8.71 -4.08
CA LEU A 108 12.69 8.66 -2.68
C LEU A 108 13.63 7.71 -1.96
N GLU A 109 14.26 8.20 -0.89
CA GLU A 109 15.08 7.40 0.01
C GLU A 109 14.22 6.75 1.09
N ALA A 110 14.65 5.57 1.54
CA ALA A 110 14.12 4.94 2.75
C ALA A 110 14.41 5.83 3.98
N ALA A 111 13.53 5.79 4.99
CA ALA A 111 13.68 6.66 6.17
C ALA A 111 14.93 6.34 7.00
N TYR A 112 15.41 5.10 6.89
CA TYR A 112 16.70 4.67 7.42
C TYR A 112 17.53 4.02 6.32
N PRO A 113 18.87 4.14 6.34
CA PRO A 113 19.73 3.43 5.41
C PRO A 113 19.57 1.91 5.57
N LYS A 114 18.92 1.27 4.59
CA LYS A 114 18.64 -0.18 4.59
C LYS A 114 19.50 -0.97 3.61
N ASN A 115 20.67 -0.45 3.24
CA ASN A 115 21.57 -1.02 2.23
C ASN A 115 21.89 -2.52 2.45
N SER A 116 21.84 -3.01 3.69
CA SER A 116 22.09 -4.41 4.05
C SER A 116 20.86 -5.19 4.54
N THR A 117 19.70 -4.55 4.69
CA THR A 117 18.50 -5.14 5.32
C THR A 117 17.25 -5.08 4.44
N GLN A 118 17.36 -4.47 3.26
CA GLN A 118 16.25 -4.32 2.34
C GLN A 118 15.89 -5.67 1.72
N THR A 119 14.64 -6.10 1.90
CA THR A 119 14.17 -7.41 1.45
C THR A 119 13.71 -7.43 0.00
N SER A 120 13.44 -6.26 -0.60
CA SER A 120 12.98 -6.16 -1.99
C SER A 120 13.23 -4.76 -2.57
N ALA A 121 13.66 -4.71 -3.83
CA ALA A 121 13.81 -3.49 -4.61
C ALA A 121 13.17 -3.63 -5.99
N ILE A 122 12.40 -2.62 -6.40
CA ILE A 122 11.75 -2.57 -7.71
C ILE A 122 12.16 -1.26 -8.38
N SER A 123 12.78 -1.35 -9.55
CA SER A 123 13.20 -0.21 -10.37
C SER A 123 12.53 -0.28 -11.72
N PHE A 124 12.05 0.86 -12.22
CA PHE A 124 11.45 0.98 -13.54
C PHE A 124 12.42 1.64 -14.51
N LYS A 125 12.50 1.09 -15.72
CA LYS A 125 13.17 1.71 -16.87
C LYS A 125 12.08 2.13 -17.85
N SER A 126 12.08 3.38 -18.31
CA SER A 126 11.23 3.77 -19.45
C SER A 126 11.74 3.08 -20.71
N LEU A 127 10.81 2.57 -21.52
CA LEU A 127 11.13 2.03 -22.84
C LEU A 127 11.47 3.15 -23.81
#